data_AF-A0A7J0HA93-F1
#
_entry.id   AF-A0A7J0HA93-F1
#
_cell.length_a   1.000
_cell.length_b   1.000
_cell.length_c   1.000
_cell.angle_alpha   90.00
_cell.angle_beta   90.00
_cell.angle_gamma   90.00
#
_symmetry.space_group_name_H-M   'P 1'
#
loop_
_entity.id
_entity.type
_entity.pdbx_description
1 polymer ?
#
loop_
_entity_poly.entity_id
_entity_poly.type
_entity_poly.pdbx_seq_one_letter_code
_entity_poly.pdbx_strand_id
1 'polypeptide(L)'
;MNEDMEHDFELINEFRFTNSRNENCVYKEEVVNDSVGVVSVIITIENSFDLFLVGKCHNSYLQLLRGLKEWNQFSELGYIGDMLLSSDSNFKVSLLVVQQQAFAGGDTVMDSPKSTVVDMSWDNNAKVWPASH
;
A
#
# COMPACT_ATOMS: atom_id res chain seq x y z
N MET A 1 17.47 -14.61 13.54
CA MET A 1 16.42 -14.23 12.60
C MET A 1 15.10 -14.62 13.23
N ASN A 2 14.06 -13.80 13.15
CA ASN A 2 12.74 -14.16 13.64
C ASN A 2 12.13 -15.22 12.71
N GLU A 3 11.45 -16.23 13.24
CA GLU A 3 10.81 -17.32 12.46
C GLU A 3 9.90 -16.76 11.35
N ASP A 4 9.19 -15.66 11.64
CA ASP A 4 8.34 -14.95 10.66
C ASP A 4 9.13 -14.46 9.43
N MET A 5 10.34 -13.93 9.63
CA MET A 5 11.17 -13.41 8.54
C MET A 5 11.70 -14.54 7.64
N GLU A 6 11.98 -15.70 8.21
CA GLU A 6 12.40 -16.89 7.44
C GLU A 6 11.23 -17.41 6.61
N HIS A 7 10.03 -17.45 7.19
CA HIS A 7 8.83 -17.85 6.47
C HIS A 7 8.48 -16.87 5.33
N ASP A 8 8.55 -15.56 5.58
CA ASP A 8 8.36 -14.53 4.55
C ASP A 8 9.36 -14.69 3.39
N PHE A 9 10.64 -14.98 3.72
CA PHE A 9 11.69 -15.19 2.72
C PHE A 9 11.42 -16.42 1.85
N GLU A 10 10.98 -17.53 2.44
CA GLU A 10 10.60 -18.73 1.71
C GLU A 10 9.43 -18.47 0.74
N LEU A 11 8.36 -17.81 1.23
CA LEU A 11 7.19 -17.48 0.42
C LEU A 11 7.52 -16.56 -0.77
N ILE A 12 8.35 -15.54 -0.54
CA ILE A 12 8.79 -14.62 -1.61
C ILE A 12 9.62 -15.39 -2.65
N ASN A 13 10.52 -16.28 -2.21
CA ASN A 13 11.33 -17.06 -3.13
C ASN A 13 10.50 -18.06 -3.95
N GLU A 14 9.53 -18.72 -3.32
CA GLU A 14 8.59 -19.59 -4.04
C GLU A 14 7.81 -18.80 -5.10
N PHE A 15 7.31 -17.62 -4.75
CA PHE A 15 6.62 -16.74 -5.69
C PHE A 15 7.52 -16.35 -6.87
N ARG A 16 8.77 -15.95 -6.60
CA ARG A 16 9.76 -15.60 -7.63
C ARG A 16 10.07 -16.78 -8.54
N PHE A 17 10.26 -17.96 -7.97
CA PHE A 17 10.56 -19.18 -8.73
C PHE A 17 9.39 -19.53 -9.66
N THR A 18 8.17 -19.53 -9.11
CA THR A 18 6.94 -19.84 -9.85
C THR A 18 6.68 -18.84 -10.98
N ASN A 19 7.00 -17.57 -10.78
CA ASN A 19 6.80 -16.51 -11.78
C ASN A 19 8.02 -16.20 -12.65
N SER A 20 9.10 -16.98 -12.54
CA SER A 20 10.38 -16.71 -13.24
C SER A 20 10.29 -16.63 -14.77
N ARG A 21 9.22 -17.19 -15.37
CA ARG A 21 8.95 -17.15 -16.83
C ARG A 21 7.67 -16.40 -17.18
N ASN A 22 7.06 -15.70 -16.22
CA ASN A 22 5.84 -14.95 -16.44
C ASN A 22 6.18 -13.52 -16.86
N GLU A 23 6.06 -13.22 -18.16
CA GLU A 23 6.35 -11.90 -18.72
C GLU A 23 5.41 -10.80 -18.18
N ASN A 24 4.26 -11.16 -17.61
CA ASN A 24 3.30 -10.23 -17.02
C ASN A 24 3.54 -10.00 -15.52
N CYS A 25 4.61 -10.58 -14.95
CA CYS A 25 4.94 -10.43 -13.54
C CYS A 25 6.39 -9.98 -13.39
N VAL A 26 6.59 -8.82 -12.76
CA VAL A 26 7.92 -8.29 -12.44
C VAL A 26 8.07 -8.23 -10.93
N TYR A 27 9.09 -8.91 -10.42
CA TYR A 27 9.50 -8.78 -9.02
C TYR A 27 10.67 -7.79 -8.93
N LYS A 28 10.55 -6.80 -8.03
CA LYS A 28 11.58 -5.81 -7.75
C LYS A 28 11.79 -5.73 -6.23
N GLU A 29 13.03 -5.86 -5.79
CA GLU A 29 13.44 -5.72 -4.39
C GLU A 29 14.26 -4.43 -4.24
N GLU A 30 13.95 -3.61 -3.24
CA GLU A 30 14.59 -2.32 -2.98
C GLU A 30 15.11 -2.30 -1.55
N VAL A 31 16.42 -2.08 -1.38
CA VAL A 31 17.07 -2.01 -0.06
C VAL A 31 17.25 -0.55 0.33
N VAL A 32 16.67 -0.17 1.46
CA VAL A 32 16.67 1.21 1.97
C VAL A 32 17.16 1.23 3.43
N ASN A 33 17.80 2.33 3.82
CA ASN A 33 18.42 2.46 5.14
C ASN A 33 17.56 3.25 6.14
N ASP A 34 16.55 3.97 5.68
CA ASP A 34 15.70 4.83 6.50
C ASP A 34 14.31 5.05 5.86
N SER A 35 13.44 5.79 6.56
CA SER A 35 12.10 6.13 6.09
C SER A 35 12.10 7.02 4.84
N VAL A 36 13.12 7.85 4.65
CA VAL A 36 13.22 8.74 3.47
C VAL A 36 13.49 7.91 2.22
N GLY A 37 14.32 6.88 2.32
CA GLY A 37 14.54 5.91 1.26
C GLY A 37 13.26 5.18 0.86
N VAL A 38 12.45 4.74 1.84
CA VAL A 38 11.13 4.12 1.57
C VAL A 38 10.23 5.06 0.78
N VAL A 39 10.10 6.31 1.22
CA VAL A 39 9.29 7.34 0.55
C VAL A 39 9.78 7.55 -0.89
N SER A 40 11.09 7.68 -1.08
CA SER A 40 11.68 7.89 -2.39
C SER A 40 11.37 6.75 -3.35
N VAL A 41 11.42 5.50 -2.88
CA VAL A 41 11.06 4.33 -3.70
C VAL A 41 9.59 4.37 -4.10
N ILE A 42 8.68 4.66 -3.16
CA ILE A 42 7.23 4.73 -3.43
C ILE A 42 6.92 5.84 -4.45
N ILE A 43 7.53 7.03 -4.32
CA ILE A 43 7.36 8.13 -5.27
C ILE A 43 7.83 7.73 -6.68
N THR A 44 8.92 6.94 -6.80
CA THR A 44 9.43 6.54 -8.13
C THR A 44 8.45 5.66 -8.91
N ILE A 45 7.53 4.97 -8.23
CA ILE A 45 6.56 4.07 -8.86
C ILE A 45 5.17 4.68 -9.01
N GLU A 46 4.89 5.81 -8.35
CA GLU A 46 3.56 6.40 -8.21
C GLU A 46 2.85 6.63 -9.54
N ASN A 47 3.56 7.13 -10.57
CA ASN A 47 2.94 7.47 -11.87
C ASN A 47 3.04 6.35 -12.93
N SER A 48 3.29 5.11 -12.51
CA SER A 48 3.50 3.98 -13.44
C SER A 48 2.33 3.00 -13.53
N PHE A 49 1.31 3.12 -12.67
CA PHE A 49 0.27 2.09 -12.50
C PHE A 49 -1.13 2.66 -12.24
N ASP A 50 -2.16 2.10 -12.89
CA ASP A 50 -3.56 2.51 -12.68
C ASP A 50 -4.18 1.95 -11.37
N LEU A 51 -3.53 0.96 -10.74
CA LEU A 51 -3.96 0.32 -9.50
C LEU A 51 -2.76 -0.01 -8.60
N PHE A 52 -2.81 0.43 -7.35
CA PHE A 52 -1.90 0.00 -6.29
C PHE A 52 -2.56 -1.01 -5.36
N LEU A 53 -1.91 -2.15 -5.16
CA LEU A 53 -2.28 -3.12 -4.12
C LEU A 53 -1.28 -3.01 -2.97
N VAL A 54 -1.76 -2.63 -1.79
CA VAL A 54 -0.89 -2.44 -0.62
C VAL A 54 -1.33 -3.34 0.52
N GLY A 55 -0.35 -4.00 1.16
CA GLY A 55 -0.59 -4.76 2.38
C GLY A 55 -0.64 -3.82 3.60
N LYS A 56 -1.61 -3.99 4.48
CA LYS A 56 -1.66 -3.30 5.76
C LYS A 56 -1.06 -4.17 6.86
N CYS A 57 0.06 -3.71 7.41
CA CYS A 57 0.73 -4.39 8.51
C CYS A 57 -0.12 -4.32 9.79
N HIS A 58 -0.33 -5.46 10.46
CA HIS A 58 -1.08 -5.54 11.71
C HIS A 58 -0.26 -5.03 12.92
N ASN A 59 1.07 -5.11 12.84
CA ASN A 59 1.96 -4.75 13.92
C ASN A 59 2.61 -3.39 13.65
N SER A 60 2.30 -2.41 14.50
CA SER A 60 2.69 -0.99 14.32
C SER A 60 4.15 -0.68 14.69
N TYR A 61 4.97 -1.71 14.99
CA TYR A 61 6.30 -1.56 15.59
C TYR A 61 7.47 -1.70 14.62
N LEU A 62 7.28 -1.32 13.36
CA LEU A 62 8.41 -1.18 12.43
C LEU A 62 9.17 0.11 12.75
N GLN A 63 10.33 -0.01 13.42
CA GLN A 63 11.18 1.14 13.77
C GLN A 63 11.55 1.98 12.53
N LEU A 64 11.72 1.34 11.37
CA LEU A 64 12.02 1.98 10.10
C LEU A 64 10.88 2.87 9.58
N LEU A 65 9.62 2.58 9.94
CA LEU A 65 8.45 3.38 9.56
C LEU A 65 8.02 4.36 10.66
N ARG A 66 8.80 4.50 11.74
CA ARG A 66 8.47 5.39 12.87
C ARG A 66 8.27 6.83 12.42
N GLY A 67 9.09 7.32 11.49
CA GLY A 67 8.96 8.66 10.91
C GLY A 67 7.68 8.84 10.08
N LEU A 68 7.13 7.75 9.52
CA LEU A 68 5.89 7.77 8.75
C LEU A 68 4.63 7.71 9.64
N LYS A 69 4.79 7.40 10.93
CA LYS A 69 3.67 7.36 11.87
C LYS A 69 3.05 8.74 12.10
N GLU A 70 3.86 9.79 12.05
CA GLU A 70 3.40 11.17 12.24
C GLU A 70 2.62 11.71 11.05
N TRP A 71 2.70 11.04 9.89
CA TRP A 71 2.04 11.45 8.66
C TRP A 71 0.77 10.66 8.35
N ASN A 72 0.46 9.62 9.13
CA ASN A 72 -0.68 8.74 8.89
C ASN A 72 -2.02 9.43 9.21
N GLN A 73 -2.65 10.05 8.22
CA GLN A 73 -3.96 10.70 8.34
C GLN A 73 -5.11 9.68 8.26
N PHE A 74 -4.93 8.63 7.44
CA PHE A 74 -5.90 7.58 7.18
C PHE A 74 -5.37 6.23 7.63
N SER A 75 -5.63 5.89 8.89
CA SER A 75 -5.17 4.63 9.51
C SER A 75 -5.70 3.37 8.82
N GLU A 76 -6.85 3.46 8.14
CA GLU A 76 -7.45 2.41 7.34
C GLU A 76 -6.57 2.00 6.16
N LEU A 77 -5.74 2.91 5.63
CA LEU A 77 -4.89 2.67 4.46
C LEU A 77 -3.49 2.12 4.80
N GLY A 78 -3.09 2.26 6.07
CA GLY A 78 -1.71 2.01 6.49
C GLY A 78 -0.72 3.03 5.92
N TYR A 79 0.55 2.94 6.32
CA TYR A 79 1.55 3.98 6.02
C TYR A 79 1.80 4.20 4.52
N ILE A 80 1.84 3.13 3.72
CA ILE A 80 2.09 3.24 2.27
C ILE A 80 0.87 3.80 1.55
N GLY A 81 -0.33 3.31 1.88
CA GLY A 81 -1.56 3.78 1.23
C GLY A 81 -1.84 5.26 1.51
N ASP A 82 -1.60 5.69 2.75
CA ASP A 82 -1.72 7.09 3.16
C ASP A 82 -0.72 8.01 2.45
N MET A 83 0.52 7.55 2.23
CA MET A 83 1.54 8.28 1.47
C MET A 83 1.13 8.45 0.00
N LEU A 84 0.60 7.40 -0.62
CA LEU A 84 0.13 7.46 -2.01
C LEU A 84 -1.06 8.42 -2.17
N LEU A 85 -1.93 8.54 -1.17
CA LEU A 85 -3.06 9.49 -1.22
C LEU A 85 -2.67 10.93 -0.87
N SER A 86 -1.66 11.12 -0.02
CA SER A 86 -1.21 12.45 0.42
C SER A 86 -0.29 13.15 -0.59
N SER A 87 0.08 12.47 -1.67
CA SER A 87 0.88 13.06 -2.73
C SER A 87 0.04 14.10 -3.48
N ASP A 88 0.57 15.32 -3.66
CA ASP A 88 -0.04 16.41 -4.46
C ASP A 88 -0.09 16.07 -5.97
N SER A 89 0.11 14.81 -6.35
CA SER A 89 0.02 14.38 -7.73
C SER A 89 -1.45 14.40 -8.16
N ASN A 90 -1.74 15.00 -9.32
CA ASN A 90 -3.08 14.98 -9.93
C ASN A 90 -3.42 13.58 -10.49
N PHE A 91 -3.00 12.53 -9.81
CA PHE A 91 -3.01 11.17 -10.31
C PHE A 91 -4.33 10.48 -10.01
N LYS A 92 -4.91 9.86 -11.04
CA LYS A 92 -6.16 9.09 -10.93
C LYS A 92 -5.81 7.62 -10.75
N VAL A 93 -5.59 7.21 -9.50
CA VAL A 93 -5.25 5.83 -9.19
C VAL A 93 -6.23 5.19 -8.24
N SER A 94 -6.47 3.91 -8.46
CA SER A 94 -7.20 3.08 -7.50
C SER A 94 -6.21 2.52 -6.47
N LEU A 95 -6.53 2.66 -5.19
CA LEU A 95 -5.76 2.05 -4.11
C LEU A 95 -6.61 0.95 -3.47
N LEU A 96 -6.09 -0.29 -3.46
CA LEU A 96 -6.70 -1.42 -2.76
C LEU A 96 -5.79 -1.86 -1.61
N VAL A 97 -6.32 -1.75 -0.40
CA VAL A 97 -5.61 -2.12 0.82
C VAL A 97 -6.05 -3.53 1.22
N VAL A 98 -5.09 -4.46 1.28
CA VAL A 98 -5.31 -5.84 1.69
C VAL A 98 -4.81 -6.00 3.12
N GLN A 99 -5.68 -6.49 4.00
CA GLN A 99 -5.34 -6.77 5.39
C GLN A 99 -5.65 -8.23 5.70
N GLN A 100 -4.68 -8.94 6.26
CA GLN A 100 -4.92 -10.28 6.78
C GLN A 100 -5.79 -10.18 8.05
N GLN A 101 -6.91 -10.90 8.04
CA GLN A 101 -7.78 -10.99 9.21
C GLN A 101 -7.12 -11.90 10.25
N ALA A 102 -6.76 -11.35 11.41
CA ALA A 102 -6.42 -12.16 12.56
C ALA A 102 -7.70 -12.79 13.11
N PHE A 103 -7.92 -14.07 12.85
CA PHE A 103 -9.02 -14.79 13.50
C PHE A 103 -8.64 -15.06 14.95
N ALA A 104 -8.93 -14.10 15.84
CA ALA A 104 -8.89 -14.34 17.28
C ALA A 104 -10.12 -15.17 17.65
N GLY A 105 -9.97 -16.49 17.77
CA GLY A 105 -10.99 -17.33 18.36
C GLY A 105 -11.17 -16.95 19.83
N GLY A 106 -12.19 -16.15 20.13
CA GLY A 106 -12.62 -15.81 21.48
C GLY A 106 -13.76 -14.79 21.45
N ASP A 107 -14.95 -15.21 21.87
CA ASP A 107 -16.18 -14.42 21.98
C ASP A 107 -15.95 -13.01 22.54
N THR A 108 -15.83 -12.01 21.67
CA THR A 108 -16.27 -10.64 21.92
C THR A 108 -16.66 -10.00 20.59
N VAL A 109 -17.79 -9.30 20.60
CA VAL A 109 -18.53 -8.70 19.50
C VAL A 109 -17.66 -8.26 18.31
N MET A 110 -17.91 -8.88 17.15
CA MET A 110 -17.37 -8.49 15.85
C MET A 110 -17.72 -7.02 15.56
N ASP A 111 -16.73 -6.12 15.56
CA ASP A 111 -16.78 -4.97 14.65
C ASP A 111 -16.37 -5.53 13.29
N SER A 112 -17.37 -5.87 12.48
CA SER A 112 -17.21 -6.30 11.10
C SER A 112 -16.28 -5.34 10.35
N PRO A 113 -15.47 -5.80 9.39
CA PRO A 113 -14.60 -4.91 8.62
C PRO A 113 -15.47 -3.85 7.94
N LYS A 114 -15.36 -2.60 8.41
CA LYS A 114 -15.95 -1.45 7.72
C LYS A 114 -15.18 -1.27 6.42
N SER A 115 -15.75 -1.73 5.31
CA SER A 115 -15.38 -1.24 3.99
C SER A 115 -15.74 0.24 3.95
N THR A 116 -14.78 1.11 4.22
CA THR A 116 -14.96 2.55 4.04
C THR A 116 -14.62 2.88 2.59
N VAL A 117 -15.66 3.11 1.78
CA VAL A 117 -15.48 3.78 0.49
C VAL A 117 -15.20 5.24 0.81
N VAL A 118 -13.93 5.65 0.71
CA VAL A 118 -13.55 7.06 0.79
C VAL A 118 -13.85 7.67 -0.57
N ASP A 119 -15.01 8.33 -0.69
CA ASP A 119 -15.35 9.11 -1.88
C ASP A 119 -14.44 10.34 -1.92
N MET A 120 -13.52 10.37 -2.89
CA MET A 120 -12.71 11.56 -3.15
C MET A 120 -13.62 12.64 -3.74
N SER A 121 -13.78 13.75 -3.02
CA SER A 121 -14.62 14.86 -3.48
C SER A 121 -14.02 15.46 -4.75
N TRP A 122 -14.77 15.36 -5.84
CA TRP A 122 -14.40 15.96 -7.11
C TRP A 122 -14.58 17.48 -7.02
N ASP A 123 -13.49 18.24 -7.11
CA ASP A 123 -13.56 19.69 -7.25
C ASP A 123 -14.23 20.03 -8.59
N ASN A 124 -15.48 20.51 -8.52
CA ASN A 124 -16.33 20.87 -9.66
C ASN A 124 -15.81 22.06 -10.50
N ASN A 125 -14.62 22.58 -10.22
CA ASN A 125 -13.99 23.66 -10.99
C ASN A 125 -12.98 23.18 -12.04
N ALA A 126 -12.75 21.87 -12.19
CA ALA A 126 -11.92 21.36 -13.27
C ALA A 126 -12.69 21.40 -14.61
N LYS A 127 -12.38 22.45 -15.39
CA LYS A 127 -12.83 22.65 -16.78
C LYS A 127 -12.74 21.34 -17.57
N VAL A 128 -13.91 20.80 -17.91
CA VAL A 128 -14.07 19.51 -18.60
C VAL A 128 -13.49 19.61 -20.01
N TRP A 129 -12.49 18.79 -20.30
CA TRP A 129 -12.06 18.46 -21.66
C TRP A 129 -12.89 17.26 -22.17
N PRO A 130 -13.10 17.09 -23.48
CA PRO A 130 -12.48 17.80 -24.60
C PRO A 130 -13.31 19.02 -25.07
N ALA A 131 -12.61 20.05 -25.58
CA ALA A 131 -13.25 21.08 -26.39
C ALA A 131 -13.69 20.44 -27.71
N SER A 132 -14.99 20.47 -27.99
CA SER A 132 -15.54 20.13 -29.31
C SER A 132 -14.95 21.07 -30.38
N HIS A 133 -14.70 20.49 -31.56
CA HIS A 133 -14.09 21.08 -32.77
C HIS A 133 -14.41 22.55 -33.06
#